data_AF-A0A924Q544-F1
#
_entry.id   AF-A0A924Q544-F1
#
_cell.length_a   1.000
_cell.length_b   1.000
_cell.length_c   1.000
_cell.angle_alpha   90.00
_cell.angle_beta   90.00
_cell.angle_gamma   90.00
#
_symmetry.space_group_name_H-M   'P 1'
#
loop_
_entity.id
_entity.type
_entity.pdbx_description
1 polymer ?
#
loop_
_entity_poly.entity_id
_entity_poly.type
_entity_poly.pdbx_seq_one_letter_code
_entity_poly.pdbx_strand_id
1 'polypeptide(L)'
;MTLTAGLLSGRSTLTWGWREGAQGLAGAPLMRVLGEFDLHNPIDLSLSGEMVLGITRTRVRLRVTGDGVMTRQIAREQAAPGLLDALLPAVARWRLDYRVEFDPIAVAEGALWSEAGPCSGTLTGEAGLRPRVTGGGGWQWYARLDSEAVCLPICIHDPVLGQTRRTLTLLPALKLLDWNLG
;
A
#
# COMPACT_ATOMS: atom_id res chain seq x y z
N MET A 1 8.86 -7.44 -14.50
CA MET A 1 8.04 -6.88 -13.41
C MET A 1 6.98 -5.99 -14.03
N THR A 2 5.72 -6.16 -13.66
CA THR A 2 4.62 -5.28 -14.07
C THR A 2 3.92 -4.78 -12.82
N LEU A 3 3.75 -3.46 -12.72
CA LEU A 3 2.99 -2.80 -11.66
C LEU A 3 2.02 -1.84 -12.32
N THR A 4 0.73 -2.04 -12.07
CA THR A 4 -0.33 -1.11 -12.42
C THR A 4 -0.95 -0.61 -11.13
N ALA A 5 -0.92 0.71 -10.93
CA ALA A 5 -1.49 1.35 -9.76
C ALA A 5 -2.34 2.54 -10.19
N GLY A 6 -3.62 2.54 -9.82
CA GLY A 6 -4.43 3.76 -9.76
C GLY A 6 -4.43 4.22 -8.31
N LEU A 7 -3.99 5.44 -8.02
CA LEU A 7 -3.99 5.98 -6.65
C LEU A 7 -4.81 7.25 -6.62
N LEU A 8 -5.51 7.48 -5.50
CA LEU A 8 -6.41 8.63 -5.34
C LEU A 8 -7.36 8.80 -6.54
N SER A 9 -7.81 7.68 -7.11
CA SER A 9 -8.61 7.65 -8.32
C SER A 9 -10.09 7.65 -7.97
N GLY A 10 -10.85 8.60 -8.51
CA GLY A 10 -12.27 8.72 -8.23
C GLY A 10 -12.71 10.17 -8.04
N ARG A 11 -13.65 10.40 -7.13
CA ARG A 11 -14.22 11.73 -6.86
C ARG A 11 -13.61 12.32 -5.60
N SER A 12 -13.08 13.54 -5.73
CA SER A 12 -12.73 14.37 -4.57
C SER A 12 -13.31 15.75 -4.74
N THR A 13 -13.99 16.23 -3.69
CA THR A 13 -14.49 17.59 -3.59
C THR A 13 -14.09 18.15 -2.24
N LEU A 14 -13.58 19.38 -2.23
CA LEU A 14 -13.23 20.08 -1.01
C LEU A 14 -13.46 21.57 -1.23
N THR A 15 -14.28 22.16 -0.37
CA THR A 15 -14.56 23.59 -0.34
C THR A 15 -14.17 24.13 1.02
N TRP A 16 -13.59 25.31 1.04
CA TRP A 16 -13.18 25.98 2.26
C TRP A 16 -13.45 27.47 2.16
N GLY A 17 -13.60 28.13 3.31
CA GLY A 17 -13.81 29.56 3.36
C GLY A 17 -13.99 30.07 4.78
N TRP A 18 -13.72 31.36 4.98
CA TRP A 18 -13.99 32.02 6.24
C TRP A 18 -15.48 32.32 6.38
N ARG A 19 -16.02 32.09 7.58
CA ARG A 19 -17.36 32.53 8.00
C ARG A 19 -17.32 33.09 9.41
N GLU A 20 -18.38 33.77 9.81
CA GLU A 20 -18.55 34.20 11.19
C GLU A 20 -18.55 33.01 12.16
N GLY A 21 -17.89 33.19 13.29
CA GLY A 21 -17.88 32.22 14.40
C GLY A 21 -19.15 32.31 15.23
N ALA A 22 -19.18 31.56 16.35
CA ALA A 22 -20.35 31.49 17.22
C ALA A 22 -20.77 32.85 17.83
N GLN A 23 -19.86 33.82 17.90
CA GLN A 23 -20.12 35.18 18.42
C GLN A 23 -20.33 36.21 17.28
N GLY A 24 -20.62 35.76 16.06
CA GLY A 24 -20.78 36.63 14.90
C GLY A 24 -19.48 37.36 14.51
N LEU A 25 -19.62 38.57 13.97
CA LEU A 25 -18.50 39.46 13.62
C LEU A 25 -17.63 39.89 14.82
N ALA A 26 -18.16 39.81 16.05
CA ALA A 26 -17.41 40.18 17.25
C ALA A 26 -16.44 39.08 17.72
N GLY A 27 -16.57 37.87 17.18
CA GLY A 27 -15.77 36.70 17.56
C GLY A 27 -14.65 36.35 16.59
N ALA A 28 -13.90 35.30 16.95
CA ALA A 28 -12.92 34.70 16.06
C ALA A 28 -13.61 34.10 14.81
N PRO A 29 -13.07 34.33 13.59
CA PRO A 29 -13.63 33.76 12.38
C PRO A 29 -13.43 32.25 12.35
N LEU A 30 -14.36 31.55 11.70
CA LEU A 30 -14.31 30.11 11.52
C LEU A 30 -13.93 29.77 10.08
N MET A 31 -12.86 28.97 9.92
CA MET A 31 -12.57 28.31 8.65
C MET A 31 -13.55 27.15 8.42
N ARG A 32 -14.62 27.38 7.66
CA ARG A 32 -15.52 26.31 7.22
C ARG A 32 -14.78 25.42 6.23
N VAL A 33 -14.94 24.10 6.37
CA VAL A 33 -14.46 23.12 5.39
C VAL A 33 -15.54 22.07 5.17
N LEU A 34 -15.96 21.89 3.92
CA LEU A 34 -16.84 20.80 3.52
C LEU A 34 -16.18 20.01 2.40
N GLY A 35 -16.26 18.68 2.46
CA GLY A 35 -15.71 17.83 1.42
C GLY A 35 -16.33 16.45 1.40
N GLU A 36 -16.25 15.83 0.24
CA GLU A 36 -16.65 14.45 0.01
C GLU A 36 -15.58 13.78 -0.84
N PHE A 37 -15.06 12.67 -0.31
CA PHE A 37 -14.07 11.83 -0.97
C PHE A 37 -14.67 10.44 -1.17
N ASP A 38 -14.57 9.98 -2.40
CA ASP A 38 -14.86 8.61 -2.83
C ASP A 38 -13.74 8.21 -3.78
N LEU A 39 -12.62 7.76 -3.19
CA LEU A 39 -11.37 7.47 -3.88
C LEU A 39 -11.00 6.01 -3.70
N HIS A 40 -10.51 5.43 -4.78
CA HIS A 40 -10.01 4.07 -4.87
C HIS A 40 -8.50 4.09 -5.15
N ASN A 41 -7.84 3.03 -4.71
CA ASN A 41 -6.41 2.81 -4.83
C ASN A 41 -6.14 1.39 -5.35
N PRO A 42 -6.62 1.02 -6.56
CA PRO A 42 -6.42 -0.31 -7.12
C PRO A 42 -4.95 -0.56 -7.43
N ILE A 43 -4.47 -1.73 -7.02
CA ILE A 43 -3.13 -2.24 -7.27
C ILE A 43 -3.22 -3.62 -7.94
N ASP A 44 -2.46 -3.79 -9.01
CA ASP A 44 -2.08 -5.10 -9.56
C ASP A 44 -0.57 -5.12 -9.80
N LEU A 45 0.15 -5.93 -9.03
CA LEU A 45 1.58 -6.14 -9.17
C LEU A 45 1.85 -7.62 -9.42
N SER A 46 2.69 -7.86 -10.42
CA SER A 46 3.21 -9.19 -10.75
C SER A 46 4.71 -9.11 -11.02
N LEU A 47 5.46 -9.93 -10.28
CA LEU A 47 6.89 -10.12 -10.45
C LEU A 47 7.15 -11.59 -10.68
N SER A 48 7.65 -11.94 -11.85
CA SER A 48 8.08 -13.30 -12.16
C SER A 48 9.57 -13.36 -12.40
N GLY A 49 10.19 -14.44 -11.97
CA GLY A 49 11.59 -14.75 -12.21
C GLY A 49 11.85 -16.24 -12.14
N GLU A 50 13.02 -16.65 -12.58
CA GLU A 50 13.50 -18.02 -12.36
C GLU A 50 14.51 -18.01 -11.22
N MET A 51 14.42 -19.02 -10.38
CA MET A 51 15.31 -19.24 -9.26
C MET A 51 16.05 -20.56 -9.46
N VAL A 52 17.35 -20.53 -9.18
CA VAL A 52 18.21 -21.71 -9.14
C VAL A 52 18.72 -21.84 -7.71
N LEU A 53 18.48 -22.99 -7.10
CA LEU A 53 18.90 -23.26 -5.72
C LEU A 53 19.56 -24.64 -5.63
N GLY A 54 20.89 -24.65 -5.67
CA GLY A 54 21.64 -25.89 -5.81
C GLY A 54 21.35 -26.50 -7.18
N ILE A 55 20.78 -27.71 -7.18
CA ILE A 55 20.42 -28.45 -8.40
C ILE A 55 18.96 -28.23 -8.83
N THR A 56 18.14 -27.50 -8.07
CA THR A 56 16.75 -27.22 -8.48
C THR A 56 16.65 -25.96 -9.32
N ARG A 57 15.69 -25.95 -10.24
CA ARG A 57 15.27 -24.78 -11.00
C ARG A 57 13.77 -24.62 -10.93
N THR A 58 13.29 -23.41 -10.69
CA THR A 58 11.84 -23.16 -10.63
C THR A 58 11.53 -21.74 -11.05
N ARG A 59 10.44 -21.58 -11.79
CA ARG A 59 9.86 -20.26 -12.04
C ARG A 59 8.95 -19.89 -10.87
N VAL A 60 9.16 -18.69 -10.35
CA VAL A 60 8.38 -18.11 -9.25
C VAL A 60 7.65 -16.90 -9.79
N ARG A 61 6.37 -16.78 -9.45
CA ARG A 61 5.60 -15.56 -9.65
C ARG A 61 5.05 -15.07 -8.33
N LEU A 62 5.46 -13.88 -7.95
CA LEU A 62 4.92 -13.11 -6.84
C LEU A 62 3.83 -12.18 -7.35
N ARG A 63 2.64 -12.24 -6.75
CA ARG A 63 1.49 -11.43 -7.14
C ARG A 63 0.88 -10.73 -5.92
N VAL A 64 0.42 -9.51 -6.11
CA VAL A 64 -0.47 -8.82 -5.15
C VAL A 64 -1.50 -8.03 -5.93
N THR A 65 -2.76 -8.17 -5.53
CA THR A 65 -3.90 -7.49 -6.13
C THR A 65 -4.85 -7.03 -5.05
N GLY A 66 -5.37 -5.81 -5.15
CA GLY A 66 -6.37 -5.31 -4.22
C GLY A 66 -6.69 -3.85 -4.44
N ASP A 67 -7.49 -3.30 -3.55
CA ASP A 67 -7.94 -1.91 -3.62
C ASP A 67 -7.99 -1.29 -2.22
N GLY A 68 -7.37 -0.13 -2.07
CA GLY A 68 -7.52 0.70 -0.88
C GLY A 68 -8.66 1.70 -1.08
N VAL A 69 -9.69 1.65 -0.26
CA VAL A 69 -10.85 2.54 -0.41
C VAL A 69 -10.79 3.69 0.60
N MET A 70 -11.03 4.92 0.12
CA MET A 70 -11.26 6.10 0.95
C MET A 70 -12.63 6.69 0.66
N THR A 71 -13.59 6.38 1.53
CA THR A 71 -14.89 7.06 1.58
C THR A 71 -14.95 7.94 2.81
N ARG A 72 -15.00 9.26 2.60
CA ARG A 72 -14.98 10.25 3.68
C ARG A 72 -15.89 11.43 3.37
N GLN A 73 -16.63 11.85 4.38
CA GLN A 73 -17.30 13.13 4.40
C GLN A 73 -16.63 14.00 5.46
N ILE A 74 -16.33 15.23 5.08
CA ILE A 74 -15.75 16.25 5.95
C ILE A 74 -16.79 17.34 6.09
N ALA A 75 -17.23 17.59 7.32
CA ALA A 75 -18.17 18.65 7.62
C ALA A 75 -17.72 19.43 8.85
N ARG A 76 -16.87 20.44 8.61
CA ARG A 76 -16.48 21.40 9.65
C ARG A 76 -17.25 22.70 9.46
N GLU A 77 -18.35 22.81 10.19
CA GLU A 77 -19.20 24.00 10.21
C GLU A 77 -19.19 24.72 11.56
N GLN A 78 -18.56 24.12 12.57
CA GLN A 78 -18.43 24.64 13.92
C GLN A 78 -16.95 24.71 14.32
N ALA A 79 -16.66 25.43 15.40
CA ALA A 79 -15.28 25.63 15.87
C ALA A 79 -14.63 24.33 16.35
N ALA A 80 -15.40 23.47 17.01
CA ALA A 80 -15.02 22.11 17.35
C ALA A 80 -15.71 21.12 16.39
N PRO A 81 -15.01 20.10 15.86
CA PRO A 81 -13.59 19.82 16.08
C PRO A 81 -12.66 20.84 15.40
N GLY A 82 -11.39 20.89 15.81
CA GLY A 82 -10.38 21.75 15.19
C GLY A 82 -10.20 21.42 13.70
N LEU A 83 -9.61 22.33 12.91
CA LEU A 83 -9.37 22.08 11.48
C LEU A 83 -8.49 20.84 11.27
N LEU A 84 -7.47 20.68 12.11
CA LEU A 84 -6.58 19.53 12.08
C LEU A 84 -7.37 18.23 12.28
N ASP A 85 -8.17 18.18 13.34
CA ASP A 85 -8.97 17.02 13.71
C ASP A 85 -10.02 16.66 12.64
N ALA A 86 -10.57 17.66 11.95
CA ALA A 86 -11.54 17.45 10.89
C ALA A 86 -10.94 16.81 9.62
N LEU A 87 -9.65 17.06 9.35
CA LEU A 87 -8.99 16.66 8.10
C LEU A 87 -8.01 15.50 8.25
N LEU A 88 -7.40 15.31 9.42
CA LEU A 88 -6.50 14.18 9.69
C LEU A 88 -7.11 12.78 9.38
N PRO A 89 -8.42 12.54 9.58
CA PRO A 89 -9.03 11.26 9.24
C PRO A 89 -9.19 10.99 7.74
N ALA A 90 -8.91 11.97 6.88
CA ALA A 90 -8.99 11.84 5.42
C ALA A 90 -7.74 11.13 4.85
N VAL A 91 -7.49 9.93 5.35
CA VAL A 91 -6.41 9.04 4.94
C VAL A 91 -6.96 7.61 4.83
N ALA A 92 -6.74 6.98 3.68
CA ALA A 92 -6.87 5.54 3.53
C ALA A 92 -5.54 4.86 3.81
N ARG A 93 -5.61 3.74 4.54
CA ARG A 93 -4.49 2.83 4.81
C ARG A 93 -4.93 1.43 4.45
N TRP A 94 -4.11 0.71 3.72
CA TRP A 94 -4.41 -0.65 3.30
C TRP A 94 -3.17 -1.53 3.37
N ARG A 95 -3.43 -2.83 3.48
CA ARG A 95 -2.44 -3.89 3.55
C ARG A 95 -2.90 -5.01 2.64
N LEU A 96 -2.06 -5.39 1.69
CA LEU A 96 -2.33 -6.44 0.71
C LEU A 96 -1.24 -7.49 0.80
N ASP A 97 -1.63 -8.72 1.09
CA ASP A 97 -0.67 -9.81 1.25
C ASP A 97 -0.26 -10.38 -0.11
N TYR A 98 1.01 -10.74 -0.19
CA TYR A 98 1.54 -11.38 -1.39
C TYR A 98 1.02 -12.81 -1.53
N ARG A 99 0.91 -13.25 -2.78
CA ARG A 99 0.70 -14.65 -3.16
C ARG A 99 1.83 -15.08 -4.05
N VAL A 100 2.27 -16.33 -3.89
CA VAL A 100 3.33 -16.91 -4.71
C VAL A 100 2.78 -18.10 -5.47
N GLU A 101 3.09 -18.15 -6.77
CA GLU A 101 2.88 -19.30 -7.64
C GLU A 101 4.24 -19.92 -7.98
N PHE A 102 4.29 -21.25 -8.01
CA PHE A 102 5.47 -22.03 -8.36
C PHE A 102 5.21 -22.85 -9.61
N ASP A 103 6.19 -22.85 -10.49
CA ASP A 103 6.22 -23.71 -11.67
C ASP A 103 7.61 -24.38 -11.74
N PRO A 104 7.77 -25.54 -11.06
CA PRO A 104 9.02 -26.28 -11.04
C PRO A 104 9.48 -26.65 -12.45
N ILE A 105 10.75 -26.44 -12.75
CA ILE A 105 11.32 -26.77 -14.06
C ILE A 105 12.07 -28.09 -13.91
N ALA A 106 11.74 -29.07 -14.75
CA ALA A 106 12.39 -30.37 -14.73
C ALA A 106 13.91 -30.22 -14.97
N VAL A 107 14.69 -30.90 -14.13
CA VAL A 107 16.16 -30.94 -14.16
C VAL A 107 16.62 -32.40 -14.15
N ALA A 108 17.82 -32.68 -14.68
CA ALA A 108 18.30 -34.05 -14.87
C ALA A 108 18.49 -34.81 -13.54
N GLU A 109 18.76 -34.08 -12.47
CA GLU A 109 19.05 -34.58 -11.13
C GLU A 109 17.78 -34.99 -10.36
N GLY A 110 16.59 -34.71 -10.89
CA GLY A 110 15.31 -35.11 -10.30
C GLY A 110 14.93 -34.39 -9.01
N ALA A 111 15.69 -33.38 -8.60
CA ALA A 111 15.36 -32.59 -7.41
C ALA A 111 14.21 -31.62 -7.68
N LEU A 112 13.27 -31.57 -6.76
CA LEU A 112 12.03 -30.81 -6.91
C LEU A 112 11.86 -29.79 -5.80
N TRP A 113 11.19 -28.70 -6.17
CA TRP A 113 10.82 -27.64 -5.25
C TRP A 113 9.34 -27.73 -4.92
N SER A 114 8.99 -27.58 -3.65
CA SER A 114 7.62 -27.53 -3.19
C SER A 114 7.45 -26.45 -2.13
N GLU A 115 6.21 -25.97 -2.02
CA GLU A 115 5.83 -24.99 -1.00
C GLU A 115 5.87 -25.65 0.40
N ALA A 116 6.48 -24.97 1.36
CA ALA A 116 6.50 -25.42 2.77
C ALA A 116 5.62 -24.58 3.70
N GLY A 117 4.91 -23.59 3.14
CA GLY A 117 3.99 -22.70 3.85
C GLY A 117 3.77 -21.39 3.09
N PRO A 118 2.88 -20.52 3.61
CA PRO A 118 2.58 -19.24 2.96
C PRO A 118 3.81 -18.33 2.94
N CYS A 119 3.93 -17.50 1.91
CA CYS A 119 4.90 -16.43 1.92
C CYS A 119 4.54 -15.37 2.98
N SER A 120 5.55 -14.79 3.60
CA SER A 120 5.39 -13.62 4.47
C SER A 120 5.67 -12.33 3.68
N GLY A 121 5.24 -11.22 4.25
CA GLY A 121 5.42 -9.88 3.68
C GLY A 121 4.12 -9.35 3.11
N THR A 122 4.00 -8.03 3.16
CA THR A 122 2.79 -7.32 2.78
C THR A 122 3.17 -6.08 1.95
N LEU A 123 2.36 -5.77 0.95
CA LEU A 123 2.35 -4.45 0.33
C LEU A 123 1.46 -3.52 1.16
N THR A 124 2.07 -2.49 1.74
CA THR A 124 1.36 -1.47 2.50
C THR A 124 1.16 -0.22 1.67
N GLY A 125 -0.02 0.38 1.76
CA GLY A 125 -0.32 1.64 1.11
C GLY A 125 -1.00 2.62 2.05
N GLU A 126 -0.71 3.89 1.82
CA GLU A 126 -1.31 5.01 2.53
C GLU A 126 -1.51 6.16 1.55
N ALA A 127 -2.73 6.71 1.47
CA ALA A 127 -2.99 7.88 0.63
C ALA A 127 -4.10 8.75 1.22
N GLY A 128 -3.96 10.06 1.05
CA GLY A 128 -4.94 11.02 1.58
C GLY A 128 -4.37 12.41 1.76
N LEU A 129 -4.91 13.13 2.74
CA LEU A 129 -4.51 14.47 3.12
C LEU A 129 -3.59 14.45 4.34
N ARG A 130 -2.57 15.30 4.31
CA ARG A 130 -1.73 15.60 5.48
C ARG A 130 -1.39 17.08 5.56
N PRO A 131 -1.05 17.61 6.75
CA PRO A 131 -0.45 18.93 6.85
C PRO A 131 0.79 19.03 5.97
N ARG A 132 0.96 20.18 5.31
CA ARG A 132 2.14 20.43 4.48
C ARG A 132 3.40 20.44 5.37
N VAL A 133 4.43 19.70 4.96
CA VAL A 133 5.69 19.56 5.71
C VAL A 133 6.71 20.65 5.38
N THR A 134 6.61 21.31 4.22
CA THR A 134 7.56 22.32 3.76
C THR A 134 6.84 23.53 3.17
N GLY A 135 7.28 24.75 3.47
CA GLY A 135 6.81 25.95 2.76
C GLY A 135 5.52 26.60 3.29
N GLY A 136 5.22 26.47 4.59
CA GLY A 136 4.13 27.21 5.26
C GLY A 136 2.92 26.35 5.65
N GLY A 137 1.85 27.02 6.08
CA GLY A 137 0.60 26.36 6.49
C GLY A 137 -0.21 25.85 5.31
N GLY A 138 -0.95 24.76 5.51
CA GLY A 138 -1.84 24.19 4.49
C GLY A 138 -1.90 22.68 4.54
N TRP A 139 -2.63 22.12 3.57
CA TRP A 139 -2.79 20.69 3.38
C TRP A 139 -2.26 20.28 2.02
N GLN A 140 -1.75 19.06 1.94
CA GLN A 140 -1.27 18.46 0.70
C GLN A 140 -1.83 17.04 0.58
N TRP A 141 -2.08 16.64 -0.65
CA TRP A 141 -2.31 15.26 -1.00
C TRP A 141 -0.99 14.50 -0.94
N TYR A 142 -1.06 13.23 -0.55
CA TYR A 142 0.07 12.33 -0.61
C TYR A 142 -0.39 10.90 -0.87
N ALA A 143 0.55 10.11 -1.39
CA ALA A 143 0.39 8.68 -1.56
C ALA A 143 1.74 7.98 -1.34
N ARG A 144 1.73 6.87 -0.61
CA ARG A 144 2.89 6.05 -0.30
C ARG A 144 2.57 4.58 -0.54
N LEU A 145 3.50 3.86 -1.14
CA LEU A 145 3.46 2.42 -1.29
C LEU A 145 4.80 1.86 -0.85
N ASP A 146 4.77 0.89 0.07
CA ASP A 146 5.94 0.17 0.53
C ASP A 146 5.68 -1.33 0.51
N SER A 147 6.70 -2.10 0.14
CA SER A 147 6.75 -3.54 0.32
C SER A 147 7.55 -3.85 1.57
N GLU A 148 7.00 -4.66 2.46
CA GLU A 148 7.80 -5.38 3.44
C GLU A 148 8.68 -6.43 2.73
N ALA A 149 9.69 -6.95 3.43
CA ALA A 149 10.48 -8.04 2.89
C ALA A 149 9.61 -9.27 2.67
N VAL A 150 9.68 -9.84 1.47
CA VAL A 150 8.92 -11.03 1.11
C VAL A 150 9.79 -12.25 1.30
N CYS A 151 9.40 -13.12 2.22
CA CYS A 151 10.10 -14.37 2.50
C CYS A 151 9.19 -15.54 2.18
N LEU A 152 9.80 -16.63 1.72
CA LEU A 152 9.08 -17.82 1.30
C LEU A 152 9.71 -19.06 1.92
N PRO A 153 8.96 -19.80 2.76
CA PRO A 153 9.37 -21.12 3.20
C PRO A 153 9.17 -22.14 2.07
N ILE A 154 10.23 -22.91 1.79
CA ILE A 154 10.30 -23.90 0.71
C ILE A 154 10.77 -25.25 1.25
N CYS A 155 10.41 -26.31 0.55
CA CYS A 155 10.95 -27.64 0.72
C CYS A 155 11.63 -28.08 -0.57
N ILE A 156 12.85 -28.60 -0.46
CA ILE A 156 13.60 -29.20 -1.55
C ILE A 156 13.55 -30.70 -1.33
N HIS A 157 13.10 -31.43 -2.35
CA HIS A 157 13.10 -32.87 -2.40
C HIS A 157 14.26 -33.31 -3.29
N ASP A 158 15.29 -33.87 -2.69
CA ASP A 158 16.43 -34.45 -3.37
C ASP A 158 16.37 -35.99 -3.22
N PRO A 159 16.43 -36.77 -4.31
CA PRO A 159 16.33 -38.23 -4.22
C PRO A 159 17.50 -38.87 -3.46
N VAL A 160 18.64 -38.20 -3.37
CA VAL A 160 19.85 -38.68 -2.67
C VAL A 160 19.90 -38.13 -1.25
N LEU A 161 19.62 -36.84 -1.07
CA LEU A 161 19.78 -36.15 0.23
C LEU A 161 18.49 -36.08 1.05
N GLY A 162 17.35 -36.50 0.49
CA GLY A 162 16.06 -36.43 1.15
C GLY A 162 15.44 -35.03 1.11
N GLN A 163 14.69 -34.68 2.16
CA GLN A 163 13.94 -33.43 2.22
C GLN A 163 14.68 -32.37 3.04
N THR A 164 14.85 -31.18 2.48
CA THR A 164 15.43 -30.03 3.19
C THR A 164 14.48 -28.84 3.15
N ARG A 165 14.20 -28.26 4.32
CA ARG A 165 13.44 -27.00 4.43
C ARG A 165 14.37 -25.80 4.45
N ARG A 166 13.99 -24.74 3.75
CA ARG A 166 14.71 -23.46 3.72
C ARG A 166 13.72 -22.29 3.67
N THR A 167 14.19 -21.10 3.98
CA THR A 167 13.45 -19.86 3.77
C THR A 167 14.25 -18.99 2.82
N LEU A 168 13.61 -18.53 1.74
CA LEU A 168 14.23 -17.63 0.78
C LEU A 168 13.63 -16.24 0.90
N THR A 169 14.47 -15.21 0.83
CA THR A 169 14.02 -13.84 0.63
C THR A 169 13.83 -13.60 -0.87
N LEU A 170 12.58 -13.40 -1.29
CA LEU A 170 12.21 -13.14 -2.69
C LEU A 170 12.34 -11.65 -3.02
N LEU A 171 11.96 -10.79 -2.09
CA LEU A 171 12.10 -9.34 -2.21
C LEU A 171 12.60 -8.73 -0.91
N PRO A 172 13.51 -7.74 -0.95
CA PRO A 172 13.82 -6.93 0.22
C PRO A 172 12.66 -5.99 0.54
N ALA A 173 12.72 -5.34 1.71
CA ALA A 173 11.83 -4.22 2.00
C ALA A 173 12.15 -3.06 1.05
N LEU A 174 11.13 -2.49 0.41
CA LEU A 174 11.28 -1.49 -0.64
C LEU A 174 10.23 -0.40 -0.51
N LYS A 175 10.65 0.86 -0.63
CA LYS A 175 9.74 1.98 -0.89
C LYS A 175 9.48 2.04 -2.39
N LEU A 176 8.24 1.79 -2.80
CA LEU A 176 7.85 1.75 -4.22
C LEU A 176 7.36 3.12 -4.71
N LEU A 177 6.68 3.87 -3.83
CA LEU A 177 6.18 5.21 -4.14
C LEU A 177 6.21 6.09 -2.90
N ASP A 178 6.62 7.34 -3.09
CA ASP A 178 6.44 8.42 -2.12
C ASP A 178 6.16 9.70 -2.90
N TRP A 179 4.89 10.07 -2.97
CA TRP A 179 4.39 11.18 -3.77
C TRP A 179 3.62 12.17 -2.91
N ASN A 180 3.71 13.44 -3.26
CA ASN A 180 2.91 14.51 -2.67
C ASN A 180 2.59 15.59 -3.70
N LEU A 181 1.49 16.31 -3.46
CA LEU A 181 1.05 17.45 -4.24
C LEU A 181 0.24 18.41 -3.38
N GLY A 182 0.60 19.68 -3.39
CA GLY A 182 -0.11 20.74 -2.68
C GLY A 182 0.80 21.85 -2.26
#